data_AF-A0A536ZSC0-F1
#
_entry.id   AF-A0A536ZSC0-F1
#
_cell.length_a   1.000
_cell.length_b   1.000
_cell.length_c   1.000
_cell.angle_alpha   90.00
_cell.angle_beta   90.00
_cell.angle_gamma   90.00
#
_symmetry.space_group_name_H-M   'P 1'
#
loop_
_entity.id
_entity.type
_entity.pdbx_description
1 polymer ?
#
loop_
_entity_poly.entity_id
_entity_poly.type
_entity_poly.pdbx_seq_one_letter_code
_entity_poly.pdbx_strand_id
1 'polypeptide(L)'
;MTDDVTSRRTFLAAASALAAAPLATERVTAQSGASMNVLAEVAGSEHWTSQRADGQNVRLFLWRKTLRAPASQPRRGTILFVHGSSVSATPVFDLQIPGKPEASTMDWFARLGYDTWCVDCEGYGRSDKSRPVNA
;
A
#
# COMPACT_ATOMS: atom_id res chain seq x y z
N MET A 1 32.63 27.30 -31.70
CA MET A 1 31.82 26.63 -30.67
C MET A 1 32.78 26.06 -29.64
N THR A 2 33.21 26.91 -28.72
CA THR A 2 34.00 26.61 -27.51
C THR A 2 33.94 27.89 -26.67
N ASP A 3 33.11 27.90 -25.62
CA ASP A 3 33.01 29.03 -24.70
C ASP A 3 34.20 29.02 -23.72
N ASP A 4 34.88 30.16 -23.66
CA ASP A 4 36.02 30.44 -22.80
C ASP A 4 35.56 30.82 -21.38
N VAL A 5 36.14 30.13 -20.40
CA VAL A 5 35.94 30.35 -18.97
C VAL A 5 36.92 31.43 -18.53
N THR A 6 36.44 32.66 -18.30
CA THR A 6 37.23 33.69 -17.60
C THR A 6 36.48 34.29 -16.41
N SER A 7 36.98 33.89 -15.24
CA SER A 7 36.93 34.52 -13.92
C SER A 7 36.72 36.04 -13.93
N ARG A 8 35.63 36.50 -13.31
CA ARG A 8 35.44 37.92 -12.93
C ARG A 8 35.56 38.05 -11.43
N ARG A 9 36.81 38.13 -11.01
CA ARG A 9 37.24 38.60 -9.70
C ARG A 9 36.66 39.98 -9.40
N THR A 10 36.16 40.11 -8.19
CA THR A 10 36.20 41.31 -7.36
C THR A 10 35.21 42.43 -7.70
N PHE A 11 34.16 42.54 -6.88
CA PHE A 11 33.81 43.83 -6.26
C PHE A 11 33.30 43.59 -4.84
N LEU A 12 34.19 43.80 -3.87
CA LEU A 12 33.83 44.09 -2.48
C LEU A 12 33.64 45.61 -2.42
N ALA A 13 32.41 46.05 -2.16
CA ALA A 13 32.13 47.42 -1.77
C ALA A 13 31.15 47.38 -0.59
N ALA A 14 31.60 48.01 0.49
CA ALA A 14 30.98 48.10 1.80
C ALA A 14 29.64 48.86 1.78
N ALA A 15 28.75 48.52 2.72
CA ALA A 15 28.25 49.48 3.71
C ALA A 15 27.27 48.78 4.66
N SER A 16 27.60 48.88 5.95
CA SER A 16 26.79 48.48 7.10
C SER A 16 25.55 49.35 7.25
N ALA A 17 24.38 48.73 7.28
CA ALA A 17 23.20 49.23 7.97
C ALA A 17 22.56 48.05 8.71
N LEU A 18 22.78 47.97 10.02
CA LEU A 18 22.00 47.08 10.88
C LEU A 18 20.57 47.65 10.97
N ALA A 19 19.69 47.21 10.08
CA ALA A 19 18.27 47.20 10.39
C ALA A 19 18.02 45.98 11.28
N ALA A 20 17.89 46.20 12.59
CA ALA A 20 17.39 45.19 13.51
C ALA A 20 15.90 44.95 13.20
N ALA A 21 15.62 44.17 12.16
CA ALA A 21 14.31 43.58 11.98
C ALA A 21 14.15 42.51 13.08
N PRO A 22 13.09 42.54 13.90
CA PRO A 22 12.81 41.40 14.76
C PRO A 22 12.63 40.19 13.84
N LEU A 23 13.52 39.22 13.96
CA LEU A 23 13.32 37.92 13.36
C LEU A 23 12.06 37.38 14.02
N ALA A 24 10.94 37.45 13.30
CA ALA A 24 9.72 36.78 13.73
C ALA A 24 10.06 35.30 13.75
N THR A 25 10.41 34.80 14.94
CA THR A 25 10.37 33.38 15.23
C THR A 25 8.90 33.00 15.14
N GLU A 26 8.42 32.75 13.91
CA GLU A 26 7.25 31.93 13.75
C GLU A 26 7.62 30.60 14.39
N ARG A 27 7.11 30.42 15.61
CA ARG A 27 6.98 29.09 16.16
C ARG A 27 6.06 28.39 15.17
N VAL A 28 6.65 27.60 14.28
CA VAL A 28 5.96 26.45 13.70
C VAL A 28 5.56 25.64 14.91
N THR A 29 4.35 25.90 15.40
CA THR A 29 3.64 24.92 16.20
C THR A 29 3.54 23.73 15.26
N ALA A 30 4.40 22.73 15.48
CA ALA A 30 4.15 21.42 14.92
C ALA A 30 2.69 21.14 15.27
N GLN A 31 1.84 21.09 14.25
CA GLN A 31 0.46 20.71 14.41
C GLN A 31 0.52 19.28 14.96
N SER A 32 0.57 19.17 16.28
CA SER A 32 0.22 17.98 17.02
C SER A 32 -1.30 17.89 16.92
N GLY A 33 -1.72 17.66 15.69
CA GLY A 33 -3.06 17.40 15.25
C GLY A 33 -3.03 16.05 14.57
N ALA A 34 -2.46 15.04 15.23
CA ALA A 34 -2.89 13.68 14.99
C ALA A 34 -4.30 13.57 15.59
N SER A 35 -5.28 14.19 14.93
CA SER A 35 -6.55 13.51 14.79
C SER A 35 -6.16 12.19 14.16
N MET A 36 -6.08 11.14 14.98
CA MET A 36 -5.93 9.78 14.49
C MET A 36 -7.13 9.60 13.57
N ASN A 37 -6.93 9.80 12.28
CA ASN A 37 -7.96 9.56 11.29
C ASN A 37 -8.12 8.05 11.30
N VAL A 38 -9.01 7.54 12.16
CA VAL A 38 -9.23 6.12 12.33
C VAL A 38 -9.80 5.64 11.03
N LEU A 39 -8.91 5.06 10.23
CA LEU A 39 -9.20 4.54 8.93
C LEU A 39 -10.32 3.50 9.08
N ALA A 40 -11.44 3.68 8.38
CA ALA A 40 -12.63 2.81 8.40
C ALA A 40 -12.33 1.30 8.46
N GLU A 41 -12.98 0.55 9.33
CA GLU A 41 -12.58 -0.85 9.58
C GLU A 41 -12.74 -1.74 8.33
N VAL A 42 -11.70 -2.54 8.00
CA VAL A 42 -11.74 -3.56 6.94
C VAL A 42 -11.73 -4.94 7.59
N ALA A 43 -12.76 -5.74 7.31
CA ALA A 43 -12.92 -7.09 7.83
C ALA A 43 -12.37 -8.13 6.85
N GLY A 44 -11.65 -9.12 7.38
CA GLY A 44 -11.15 -10.28 6.64
C GLY A 44 -12.00 -11.52 6.87
N SER A 45 -12.15 -12.37 5.84
CA SER A 45 -12.85 -13.65 5.94
C SER A 45 -12.22 -14.71 5.05
N GLU A 46 -12.20 -15.94 5.55
CA GLU A 46 -11.69 -17.11 4.85
C GLU A 46 -12.76 -17.77 4.00
N HIS A 47 -12.37 -18.23 2.81
CA HIS A 47 -13.23 -18.95 1.88
C HIS A 47 -12.46 -20.12 1.26
N TRP A 48 -13.22 -21.12 0.81
CA TRP A 48 -12.68 -22.31 0.17
C TRP A 48 -13.49 -22.64 -1.08
N THR A 49 -12.81 -23.08 -2.13
CA THR A 49 -13.43 -23.65 -3.32
C THR A 49 -12.73 -24.92 -3.76
N SER A 50 -13.29 -25.61 -4.74
CA SER A 50 -12.72 -26.81 -5.34
C SER A 50 -12.62 -26.68 -6.85
N GLN A 51 -11.47 -27.03 -7.40
CA GLN A 51 -11.21 -27.11 -8.83
C GLN A 51 -10.96 -28.57 -9.22
N ARG A 52 -11.41 -28.99 -10.41
CA ARG A 52 -11.01 -30.26 -11.00
C ARG A 52 -9.79 -30.04 -11.90
N ALA A 53 -8.71 -30.76 -11.64
CA ALA A 53 -7.48 -30.69 -12.41
C ALA A 53 -6.87 -32.09 -12.53
N ASP A 54 -6.56 -32.53 -13.75
CA ASP A 54 -6.06 -33.89 -14.09
C ASP A 54 -6.82 -35.02 -13.37
N GLY A 55 -8.16 -34.93 -13.37
CA GLY A 55 -9.03 -35.92 -12.73
C GLY A 55 -9.08 -35.86 -11.20
N GLN A 56 -8.32 -34.99 -10.56
CA GLN A 56 -8.28 -34.80 -9.11
C GLN A 56 -9.08 -33.56 -8.68
N ASN A 57 -9.55 -33.55 -7.43
CA ASN A 57 -10.18 -32.39 -6.82
C ASN A 57 -9.14 -31.64 -6.00
N VAL A 58 -8.87 -30.39 -6.35
CA VAL A 58 -7.90 -29.51 -5.70
C VAL A 58 -8.68 -28.47 -4.92
N ARG A 59 -8.45 -28.38 -3.62
CA ARG A 59 -9.01 -27.32 -2.78
C ARG A 59 -8.15 -26.07 -2.88
N LEU A 60 -8.80 -24.95 -3.15
CA LEU A 60 -8.19 -23.64 -3.21
C LEU A 60 -8.67 -22.79 -2.05
N PHE A 61 -7.72 -22.12 -1.39
CA PHE A 61 -7.98 -21.12 -0.37
C PHE A 61 -8.14 -19.73 -0.99
N LEU A 62 -9.15 -18.99 -0.51
CA LEU A 62 -9.35 -17.59 -0.84
C LEU A 62 -9.44 -16.77 0.43
N TRP A 63 -8.80 -15.62 0.41
CA TRP A 63 -8.91 -14.60 1.45
C TRP A 63 -9.66 -13.40 0.91
N ARG A 64 -10.67 -12.95 1.64
CA ARG A 64 -11.52 -11.82 1.25
C ARG A 64 -11.40 -10.71 2.28
N LYS A 65 -11.21 -9.46 1.83
CA LYS A 65 -11.26 -8.26 2.66
C LYS A 65 -12.33 -7.31 2.13
N THR A 66 -13.16 -6.81 3.04
CA THR A 66 -14.27 -5.89 2.73
C THR A 66 -14.39 -4.83 3.80
N LEU A 67 -14.79 -3.62 3.41
CA LEU A 67 -15.10 -2.57 4.37
C LEU A 67 -16.27 -3.01 5.26
N ARG A 68 -16.13 -2.88 6.59
CA ARG A 68 -17.09 -3.40 7.58
C ARG A 68 -18.35 -2.53 7.72
N ALA A 69 -18.26 -1.25 7.34
CA ALA A 69 -19.40 -0.35 7.28
C ALA A 69 -19.54 0.22 5.86
N PRO A 70 -20.55 -0.21 5.08
CA PRO A 70 -20.86 0.45 3.82
C PRO A 70 -21.68 1.71 4.12
N ALA A 71 -21.03 2.76 4.63
CA ALA A 71 -21.69 4.04 4.87
C ALA A 71 -21.67 4.87 3.57
N SER A 72 -22.81 4.91 2.88
CA SER A 72 -23.13 5.79 1.73
C SER A 72 -22.41 5.59 0.40
N GLN A 73 -21.28 4.88 0.32
CA GLN A 73 -20.55 4.72 -0.94
C GLN A 73 -20.99 3.50 -1.76
N PRO A 74 -21.28 3.68 -3.06
CA PRO A 74 -21.58 2.57 -3.95
C PRO A 74 -20.36 1.67 -4.14
N ARG A 75 -20.60 0.36 -4.18
CA ARG A 75 -19.56 -0.64 -4.46
C ARG A 75 -19.00 -0.43 -5.87
N ARG A 76 -17.69 -0.25 -5.97
CA ARG A 76 -17.01 0.03 -7.25
C ARG A 76 -16.79 -1.21 -8.10
N GLY A 77 -16.73 -2.38 -7.48
CA GLY A 77 -16.50 -3.65 -8.16
C GLY A 77 -15.83 -4.67 -7.25
N THR A 78 -15.36 -5.76 -7.85
CA THR A 78 -14.60 -6.82 -7.19
C THR A 78 -13.22 -6.90 -7.82
N ILE A 79 -12.18 -7.02 -7.00
CA ILE A 79 -10.80 -7.27 -7.44
C ILE A 79 -10.38 -8.64 -6.94
N LEU A 80 -9.87 -9.49 -7.84
CA LEU A 80 -9.22 -10.74 -7.51
C LEU A 80 -7.71 -10.63 -7.77
N PHE A 81 -6.92 -10.67 -6.71
CA PHE A 81 -5.47 -10.70 -6.76
C PHE A 81 -4.96 -12.14 -6.92
N VAL A 82 -4.04 -12.33 -7.87
CA VAL A 82 -3.39 -13.60 -8.16
C VAL A 82 -1.88 -13.41 -8.03
N HIS A 83 -1.23 -14.26 -7.24
CA HIS A 83 0.20 -14.15 -6.97
C HIS A 83 1.06 -14.76 -8.09
N GLY A 84 2.36 -14.44 -8.09
CA GLY A 84 3.36 -15.04 -8.98
C GLY A 84 3.96 -16.36 -8.43
N SER A 85 5.00 -16.89 -9.07
CA SER A 85 5.54 -18.23 -8.81
C SER A 85 6.39 -18.39 -7.51
N SER A 86 6.54 -17.38 -6.68
CA SER A 86 7.45 -17.48 -5.52
C SER A 86 6.75 -17.46 -4.16
N VAL A 87 5.62 -16.77 -4.06
CA VAL A 87 5.00 -16.40 -2.78
C VAL A 87 3.49 -16.54 -2.89
N SER A 88 2.84 -16.98 -1.82
CA SER A 88 1.38 -17.11 -1.77
C SER A 88 0.68 -15.75 -1.71
N ALA A 89 -0.64 -15.72 -1.89
CA ALA A 89 -1.39 -14.49 -2.11
C ALA A 89 -1.47 -13.61 -0.87
N THR A 90 -1.80 -14.20 0.28
CA THR A 90 -2.03 -13.45 1.53
C THR A 90 -0.83 -12.57 1.94
N PRO A 91 0.41 -13.09 2.05
CA PRO A 91 1.56 -12.26 2.42
C PRO A 91 1.94 -11.20 1.38
N VAL A 92 1.53 -11.37 0.12
CA VAL A 92 1.80 -10.39 -0.96
C VAL A 92 0.80 -9.25 -0.94
N PHE A 93 -0.48 -9.56 -0.79
CA PHE A 93 -1.55 -8.59 -1.00
C PHE A 93 -2.15 -8.02 0.30
N ASP A 94 -2.04 -8.74 1.42
CA ASP A 94 -2.57 -8.34 2.73
C ASP A 94 -1.47 -8.29 3.80
N LEU A 95 -0.35 -7.63 3.49
CA LEU A 95 0.73 -7.43 4.46
C LEU A 95 0.31 -6.44 5.55
N GLN A 96 0.20 -6.93 6.78
CA GLN A 96 -0.18 -6.13 7.95
C GLN A 96 1.08 -5.65 8.69
N ILE A 97 1.31 -4.33 8.72
CA ILE A 97 2.41 -3.71 9.45
C ILE A 97 1.85 -2.67 10.44
N PRO A 98 2.15 -2.77 11.75
CA PRO A 98 1.71 -1.79 12.73
C PRO A 98 2.11 -0.36 12.35
N GLY A 99 1.14 0.56 12.33
CA GLY A 99 1.37 1.96 11.96
C GLY A 99 1.54 2.23 10.46
N LYS A 100 1.45 1.22 9.60
CA LYS A 100 1.52 1.35 8.13
C LYS A 100 0.29 0.71 7.46
N PRO A 101 -0.90 1.32 7.59
CA PRO A 101 -2.14 0.79 7.03
C PRO A 101 -2.12 0.66 5.49
N GLU A 102 -1.23 1.36 4.81
CA GLU A 102 -0.99 1.28 3.37
C GLU A 102 -0.23 0.03 2.92
N ALA A 103 0.37 -0.73 3.85
CA ALA A 103 1.12 -1.93 3.53
C ALA A 103 0.21 -3.05 2.95
N SER A 104 -1.05 -3.08 3.36
CA SER A 104 -2.04 -3.99 2.77
C SER A 104 -2.70 -3.34 1.56
N THR A 105 -2.38 -3.86 0.38
CA THR A 105 -3.03 -3.46 -0.88
C THR A 105 -4.52 -3.80 -0.83
N MET A 106 -4.89 -4.91 -0.20
CA MET A 106 -6.28 -5.32 -0.03
C MET A 106 -7.07 -4.35 0.87
N ASP A 107 -6.49 -3.87 1.97
CA ASP A 107 -7.10 -2.83 2.81
C ASP A 107 -7.25 -1.52 2.06
N TRP A 108 -6.22 -1.11 1.32
CA TRP A 108 -6.24 0.10 0.51
C TRP A 108 -7.42 0.11 -0.46
N PHE A 109 -7.57 -0.93 -1.28
CA PHE A 109 -8.69 -1.01 -2.24
C PHE A 109 -10.05 -1.25 -1.57
N ALA A 110 -10.11 -1.97 -0.45
CA ALA A 110 -11.36 -2.11 0.31
C ALA A 110 -11.89 -0.74 0.77
N ARG A 111 -11.01 0.15 1.21
CA ARG A 111 -11.33 1.52 1.63
C ARG A 111 -11.74 2.44 0.48
N LEU A 112 -11.35 2.10 -0.76
CA LEU A 112 -11.82 2.77 -1.97
C LEU A 112 -13.17 2.25 -2.46
N GLY A 113 -13.77 1.27 -1.78
CA GLY A 113 -15.10 0.72 -2.12
C GLY A 113 -15.07 -0.50 -3.04
N TYR A 114 -13.92 -1.17 -3.18
CA TYR A 114 -13.83 -2.46 -3.85
C TYR A 114 -14.05 -3.61 -2.86
N ASP A 115 -14.57 -4.73 -3.35
CA ASP A 115 -14.48 -6.00 -2.63
C ASP A 115 -13.22 -6.73 -3.07
N THR A 116 -12.31 -6.99 -2.14
CA THR A 116 -10.99 -7.50 -2.47
C THR A 116 -10.88 -8.96 -2.09
N TRP A 117 -10.37 -9.75 -3.02
CA TRP A 117 -10.14 -11.18 -2.90
C TRP A 117 -8.71 -11.47 -3.31
N CYS A 118 -8.07 -12.43 -2.65
CA CYS A 118 -6.88 -13.06 -3.19
C CYS A 118 -7.02 -14.58 -3.08
N VAL A 119 -6.37 -15.28 -4.01
CA VAL A 119 -6.41 -16.75 -4.09
C VAL A 119 -5.00 -17.29 -4.00
N ASP A 120 -4.81 -18.28 -3.12
CA ASP A 120 -3.60 -19.08 -3.16
C ASP A 120 -3.74 -20.07 -4.31
N CYS A 121 -2.88 -19.98 -5.32
CA CYS A 121 -2.83 -20.97 -6.40
C CYS A 121 -2.43 -22.35 -5.85
N GLU A 122 -2.77 -23.40 -6.59
CA GLU A 122 -2.34 -24.76 -6.25
C GLU A 122 -0.82 -24.81 -6.00
N GLY A 123 -0.41 -25.54 -4.97
CA GLY A 123 1.00 -25.61 -4.57
C GLY A 123 1.45 -24.49 -3.61
N TYR A 124 0.63 -23.46 -3.38
CA TYR A 124 0.99 -22.32 -2.52
C TYR A 124 0.09 -22.18 -1.29
N GLY A 125 0.61 -21.47 -0.29
CA GLY A 125 -0.14 -20.98 0.86
C GLY A 125 -0.97 -22.05 1.55
N ARG A 126 -2.29 -21.88 1.59
CA ARG A 126 -3.23 -22.84 2.21
C ARG A 126 -3.94 -23.76 1.22
N SER A 127 -3.74 -23.57 -0.08
CA SER A 127 -4.27 -24.45 -1.12
C SER A 127 -3.55 -25.80 -1.13
N ASP A 128 -4.21 -26.80 -1.72
CA ASP A 128 -3.66 -28.16 -1.85
C ASP A 128 -2.33 -28.15 -2.62
N LYS A 129 -1.46 -29.12 -2.30
CA LYS A 129 -0.07 -29.22 -2.83
C LYS A 129 0.28 -30.64 -3.28
N SER A 130 -0.72 -31.45 -3.59
CA SER A 130 -0.54 -32.88 -3.85
C SER A 130 0.00 -33.17 -5.26
N ARG A 131 -0.26 -32.29 -6.23
CA ARG A 131 0.23 -32.44 -7.61
C ARG A 131 1.56 -31.72 -7.80
N PRO A 132 2.42 -32.19 -8.71
CA PRO A 132 3.70 -31.56 -9.01
C PRO A 132 3.53 -30.33 -9.91
N VAL A 133 2.82 -29.30 -9.45
CA VAL A 133 2.53 -28.08 -10.24
C VAL A 133 3.68 -27.07 -10.26
N ASN A 134 4.63 -27.22 -9.33
CA ASN A 134 5.78 -26.33 -9.16
C ASN A 134 7.13 -27.06 -9.37
N ALA A 135 7.08 -28.29 -9.89
CA ALA A 135 8.25 -29.15 -10.10
C ALA A 135 8.84 -28.98 -11.51
#